data_AF-A0A089LLR9-F1
#
_entry.id   AF-A0A089LLR9-F1
#
_cell.length_a   1.000
_cell.length_b   1.000
_cell.length_c   1.000
_cell.angle_alpha   90.00
_cell.angle_beta   90.00
_cell.angle_gamma   90.00
#
_symmetry.space_group_name_H-M   'P 1'
#
loop_
_entity.id
_entity.type
_entity.pdbx_description
1 polymer ?
#
loop_
_entity_poly.entity_id
_entity_poly.type
_entity_poly.pdbx_seq_one_letter_code
_entity_poly.pdbx_strand_id
1 'polypeptide(L)'
;MHKGILALLLVVVLTACGSSDAGLTTKDLAIQKVNDDKAVVKYGMSREAAEKVLGQGEKAGLGDSFSYSSGVRVMYRDDNVAGIYLTEESESAYETAGGMKVGMQSDEIRKIYGDQALSDLEKNLDYAYDSDNKQFIQGTEWAKAFDDDTKIYLISVLFDGEGSADTILLTDRQMAMTFR
;
A
#
# COMPACT_ATOMS: atom_id res chain seq x y z
N MET A 1 -9.06 -46.79 -49.14
CA MET A 1 -8.03 -46.46 -48.13
C MET A 1 -8.10 -44.97 -47.85
N HIS A 2 -8.92 -44.54 -46.89
CA HIS A 2 -8.99 -43.14 -46.47
C HIS A 2 -8.45 -43.02 -45.05
N LYS A 3 -7.31 -42.32 -44.95
CA LYS A 3 -6.62 -42.00 -43.71
C LYS A 3 -7.39 -40.88 -43.02
N GLY A 4 -8.02 -41.19 -41.88
CA GLY A 4 -8.79 -40.23 -41.08
C GLY A 4 -8.12 -39.95 -39.74
N ILE A 5 -7.29 -38.91 -39.73
CA ILE A 5 -7.04 -37.91 -38.68
C ILE A 5 -6.99 -38.41 -37.22
N LEU A 6 -5.76 -38.49 -36.70
CA LEU A 6 -5.43 -38.60 -35.28
C LEU A 6 -5.69 -37.25 -34.60
N ALA A 7 -6.73 -37.16 -33.76
CA ALA A 7 -6.99 -35.99 -32.93
C ALA A 7 -6.15 -36.07 -31.64
N LEU A 8 -5.07 -35.29 -31.56
CA LEU A 8 -4.27 -35.14 -30.35
C LEU A 8 -4.85 -33.96 -29.54
N LEU A 9 -5.66 -34.26 -28.53
CA LEU A 9 -6.16 -33.30 -27.55
C LEU A 9 -5.05 -32.98 -26.55
N LEU A 10 -4.24 -31.97 -26.86
CA LEU A 10 -3.26 -31.39 -25.94
C LEU A 10 -3.99 -30.43 -25.00
N VAL A 11 -4.48 -30.95 -23.87
CA VAL A 11 -5.00 -30.12 -22.76
C VAL A 11 -3.81 -29.48 -22.07
N VAL A 12 -3.45 -28.27 -22.49
CA VAL A 12 -2.52 -27.41 -21.76
C VAL A 12 -3.28 -26.87 -20.55
N VAL A 13 -3.17 -27.54 -19.41
CA VAL A 13 -3.54 -26.96 -18.13
C VAL A 13 -2.49 -25.88 -17.84
N LEU A 14 -2.80 -24.64 -18.18
CA LEU A 14 -2.11 -23.48 -17.63
C LEU A 14 -2.44 -23.43 -16.14
N THR A 15 -1.69 -24.17 -15.32
CA THR A 15 -1.57 -23.85 -13.90
C THR A 15 -0.88 -22.50 -13.83
N ALA A 16 -1.68 -21.44 -13.76
CA ALA A 16 -1.23 -20.14 -13.32
C ALA A 16 -0.67 -20.33 -11.90
N CYS A 17 0.64 -20.51 -11.78
CA CYS A 17 1.36 -20.21 -10.55
C CYS A 17 1.17 -18.72 -10.30
N GLY A 18 0.10 -18.37 -9.59
CA GLY A 18 -0.13 -17.04 -9.05
C GLY A 18 0.75 -16.82 -7.83
N SER A 19 2.07 -16.85 -7.99
CA SER A 19 2.96 -16.08 -7.12
C SER A 19 3.19 -14.77 -7.85
N SER A 20 2.46 -13.73 -7.46
CA SER A 20 2.67 -12.40 -7.99
C SER A 20 4.07 -11.91 -7.58
N ASP A 21 5.06 -12.15 -8.45
CA ASP A 21 6.39 -11.50 -8.47
C ASP A 21 6.30 -9.99 -8.77
N ALA A 22 5.12 -9.38 -8.64
CA ALA A 22 4.95 -7.96 -8.86
C ALA A 22 5.30 -7.23 -7.56
N GLY A 23 6.50 -6.63 -7.53
CA GLY A 23 6.92 -5.75 -6.44
C GLY A 23 6.06 -4.49 -6.32
N LEU A 24 6.34 -3.66 -5.31
CA LEU A 24 5.56 -2.45 -5.07
C LEU A 24 5.91 -1.32 -6.06
N THR A 25 4.90 -0.57 -6.43
CA THR A 25 5.00 0.65 -7.23
C THR A 25 4.27 1.80 -6.54
N THR A 26 4.40 3.01 -7.06
CA THR A 26 3.62 4.16 -6.57
C THR A 26 2.12 4.01 -6.77
N LYS A 27 1.65 3.05 -7.59
CA LYS A 27 0.22 2.74 -7.72
C LYS A 27 -0.33 2.02 -6.49
N ASP A 28 0.52 1.27 -5.81
CA ASP A 28 0.18 0.55 -4.59
C ASP A 28 0.11 1.52 -3.39
N LEU A 29 0.77 2.67 -3.50
CA LEU A 29 0.69 3.79 -2.56
C LEU A 29 -0.49 4.72 -2.87
N ALA A 30 -1.69 4.14 -2.94
CA ALA A 30 -2.92 4.86 -3.22
C ALA A 30 -4.09 4.33 -2.40
N ILE A 31 -5.07 5.21 -2.18
CA ILE A 31 -6.38 4.88 -1.62
C ILE A 31 -7.47 5.25 -2.61
N GLN A 32 -8.57 4.52 -2.56
CA GLN A 32 -9.77 4.77 -3.33
C GLN A 32 -10.99 4.81 -2.42
N LYS A 33 -11.96 5.66 -2.77
CA LYS A 33 -13.21 5.72 -2.04
C LYS A 33 -14.00 4.44 -2.27
N VAL A 34 -14.56 3.88 -1.21
CA VAL A 34 -15.40 2.68 -1.30
C VAL A 34 -16.60 2.99 -2.22
N ASN A 35 -16.83 2.13 -3.21
CA ASN A 35 -17.86 2.26 -4.25
C ASN A 35 -17.66 3.42 -5.27
N ASP A 36 -16.49 4.05 -5.34
CA ASP A 36 -16.16 5.05 -6.37
C ASP A 36 -14.70 4.90 -6.82
N ASP A 37 -14.50 4.13 -7.89
CA ASP A 37 -13.19 3.80 -8.47
C ASP A 37 -12.48 5.01 -9.12
N LYS A 38 -13.17 6.15 -9.26
CA LYS A 38 -12.60 7.39 -9.80
C LYS A 38 -12.10 8.33 -8.72
N ALA A 39 -12.59 8.18 -7.49
CA ALA A 39 -12.20 8.97 -6.33
C ALA A 39 -10.94 8.38 -5.68
N VAL A 40 -9.78 8.65 -6.30
CA VAL A 40 -8.47 8.09 -5.91
C VAL A 40 -7.52 9.19 -5.44
N VAL A 41 -6.85 8.95 -4.31
CA VAL A 41 -5.70 9.73 -3.85
C VAL A 41 -4.48 8.84 -3.90
N LYS A 42 -3.39 9.32 -4.51
CA LYS A 42 -2.18 8.53 -4.73
C LYS A 42 -0.94 9.33 -4.41
N TYR A 43 0.12 8.62 -4.07
CA TYR A 43 1.46 9.16 -3.94
C TYR A 43 1.86 10.02 -5.17
N GLY A 44 2.45 11.17 -4.91
CA GLY A 44 2.86 12.17 -5.91
C GLY A 44 1.72 13.01 -6.49
N MET A 45 0.46 12.81 -6.08
CA MET A 45 -0.64 13.70 -6.45
C MET A 45 -0.44 15.07 -5.78
N SER A 46 -0.78 16.18 -6.46
CA SER A 46 -0.73 17.49 -5.81
C SER A 46 -1.77 17.58 -4.70
N ARG A 47 -1.51 18.43 -3.70
CA ARG A 47 -2.46 18.70 -2.63
C ARG A 47 -3.82 19.15 -3.14
N GLU A 48 -3.85 20.09 -4.10
CA GLU A 48 -5.09 20.56 -4.70
C GLU A 48 -5.91 19.41 -5.33
N ALA A 49 -5.23 18.46 -6.00
CA ALA A 49 -5.91 17.30 -6.59
C ALA A 49 -6.41 16.32 -5.53
N ALA A 50 -5.66 16.12 -4.44
CA ALA A 50 -6.10 15.30 -3.31
C ALA A 50 -7.32 15.93 -2.60
N GLU A 51 -7.32 17.25 -2.39
CA GLU A 51 -8.43 17.97 -1.76
C GLU A 51 -9.71 17.98 -2.61
N LYS A 52 -9.61 17.83 -3.94
CA LYS A 52 -10.79 17.59 -4.80
C LYS A 52 -11.48 16.24 -4.50
N VAL A 53 -10.75 15.27 -3.96
CA VAL A 53 -11.26 13.94 -3.62
C VAL A 53 -11.66 13.87 -2.14
N LEU A 54 -10.81 14.39 -1.24
CA LEU A 54 -10.97 14.27 0.21
C LEU A 54 -11.76 15.42 0.85
N GLY A 55 -12.00 16.50 0.10
CA GLY A 55 -12.50 17.75 0.65
C GLY A 55 -11.39 18.61 1.25
N GLN A 56 -11.79 19.66 1.96
CA GLN A 56 -10.85 20.58 2.59
C GLN A 56 -10.22 19.93 3.84
N GLY A 57 -8.89 19.88 3.88
CA GLY A 57 -8.14 19.34 5.01
C GLY A 57 -7.85 20.38 6.09
N GLU A 58 -7.67 19.92 7.32
CA GLU A 58 -7.22 20.71 8.46
C GLU A 58 -5.81 20.29 8.88
N LYS A 59 -4.95 21.26 9.22
CA LYS A 59 -3.56 20.95 9.57
C LYS A 59 -3.50 20.10 10.85
N ALA A 60 -2.87 18.93 10.77
CA ALA A 60 -2.90 17.90 11.82
C ALA A 60 -1.76 18.01 12.86
N GLY A 61 -1.07 19.15 12.89
CA GLY A 61 0.02 19.43 13.84
C GLY A 61 1.41 19.42 13.19
N LEU A 62 2.11 18.29 13.26
CA LEU A 62 3.52 18.16 12.85
C LEU A 62 3.68 18.17 11.32
N GLY A 63 4.74 18.82 10.86
CA GLY A 63 5.11 18.89 9.44
C GLY A 63 4.03 19.49 8.54
N ASP A 64 4.02 19.06 7.29
CA ASP A 64 3.01 19.41 6.29
C ASP A 64 1.95 18.29 6.19
N SER A 65 1.29 18.00 7.32
CA SER A 65 0.26 16.97 7.42
C SER A 65 -1.14 17.55 7.62
N PHE A 66 -2.13 16.95 6.97
CA PHE A 66 -3.54 17.36 7.00
C PHE A 66 -4.46 16.19 7.30
N SER A 67 -5.40 16.39 8.20
CA SER A 67 -6.51 15.48 8.47
C SER A 67 -7.72 15.89 7.66
N TYR A 68 -8.48 14.91 7.19
CA TYR A 68 -9.69 15.09 6.42
C TYR A 68 -10.88 14.50 7.19
N SER A 69 -12.08 15.03 6.97
CA SER A 69 -13.29 14.61 7.68
C SER A 69 -13.67 13.15 7.47
N SER A 70 -13.05 12.48 6.49
CA SER A 70 -13.22 11.06 6.20
C SER A 70 -12.26 10.15 6.98
N GLY A 71 -11.57 10.65 8.00
CA GLY A 71 -10.58 9.88 8.76
C GLY A 71 -9.24 9.65 8.04
N VAL A 72 -9.10 10.15 6.82
CA VAL A 72 -7.84 10.10 6.06
C VAL A 72 -6.92 11.20 6.57
N ARG A 73 -5.64 10.88 6.77
CA ARG A 73 -4.59 11.90 6.95
C ARG A 73 -3.58 11.79 5.82
N VAL A 74 -3.14 12.93 5.30
CA VAL A 74 -2.15 13.00 4.22
C VAL A 74 -0.95 13.80 4.69
N MET A 75 0.25 13.29 4.39
CA MET A 75 1.51 14.01 4.53
C MET A 75 1.95 14.51 3.16
N TYR A 76 2.34 15.77 3.10
CA TYR A 76 2.83 16.42 1.89
C TYR A 76 4.34 16.65 1.95
N ARG A 77 4.98 16.52 0.79
CA ARG A 77 6.36 16.97 0.52
C ARG A 77 6.32 17.78 -0.77
N ASP A 78 6.78 19.02 -0.70
CA ASP A 78 6.74 19.97 -1.82
C ASP A 78 5.34 20.09 -2.43
N ASP A 79 4.30 20.19 -1.59
CA ASP A 79 2.87 20.27 -1.96
C ASP A 79 2.32 19.03 -2.72
N ASN A 80 3.03 17.91 -2.67
CA ASN A 80 2.61 16.63 -3.25
C ASN A 80 2.46 15.54 -2.18
N VAL A 81 1.49 14.65 -2.35
CA VAL A 81 1.24 13.50 -1.47
C VAL A 81 2.51 12.67 -1.35
N ALA A 82 3.02 12.53 -0.13
CA ALA A 82 4.19 11.71 0.17
C ALA A 82 3.89 10.63 1.22
N GLY A 83 2.77 10.75 1.93
CA GLY A 83 2.21 9.62 2.68
C GLY A 83 0.72 9.76 2.94
N ILE A 84 0.06 8.63 3.13
CA ILE A 84 -1.38 8.52 3.37
C ILE A 84 -1.58 7.61 4.58
N TYR A 85 -2.38 8.06 5.54
CA TYR A 85 -2.86 7.27 6.67
C TYR A 85 -4.36 7.04 6.53
N LEU A 86 -4.76 5.78 6.67
CA LEU A 86 -6.12 5.38 7.00
C LEU A 86 -6.16 5.09 8.50
N THR A 87 -7.15 5.68 9.19
CA THR A 87 -7.43 5.48 10.62
C THR A 87 -8.81 4.83 10.80
N GLU A 88 -9.20 4.47 12.01
CA GLU A 88 -10.54 3.94 12.36
C GLU A 88 -11.69 4.71 11.67
N GLU A 89 -11.63 6.04 11.67
CA GLU A 89 -12.64 6.91 11.06
C GLU A 89 -12.81 6.73 9.53
N SER A 90 -11.83 6.10 8.87
CA SER A 90 -11.82 5.87 7.42
C SER A 90 -12.30 4.48 6.98
N GLU A 91 -12.55 3.55 7.92
CA GLU A 91 -12.85 2.13 7.66
C GLU A 91 -13.92 1.90 6.58
N SER A 92 -15.01 2.66 6.64
CA SER A 92 -16.14 2.53 5.70
C SER A 92 -16.03 3.42 4.46
N ALA A 93 -15.07 4.35 4.44
CA ALA A 93 -14.98 5.39 3.43
C ALA A 93 -13.91 5.11 2.38
N TYR A 94 -12.78 4.51 2.76
CA TYR A 94 -11.64 4.30 1.88
C TYR A 94 -11.00 2.92 2.05
N GLU A 95 -10.44 2.41 0.96
CA GLU A 95 -9.59 1.21 0.92
C GLU A 95 -8.31 1.52 0.13
N THR A 96 -7.24 0.75 0.36
CA THR A 96 -6.02 0.89 -0.45
C THR A 96 -6.25 0.35 -1.86
N ALA A 97 -5.41 0.72 -2.83
CA ALA A 97 -5.44 0.16 -4.18
C ALA A 97 -5.23 -1.36 -4.20
N GLY A 98 -4.55 -1.91 -3.18
CA GLY A 98 -4.40 -3.35 -2.95
C GLY A 98 -5.61 -4.02 -2.25
N GLY A 99 -6.64 -3.26 -1.91
CA GLY A 99 -7.86 -3.75 -1.27
C GLY A 99 -7.80 -3.86 0.25
N MET A 100 -6.79 -3.29 0.91
CA MET A 100 -6.74 -3.26 2.37
C MET A 100 -7.70 -2.22 2.95
N LYS A 101 -8.29 -2.54 4.11
CA LYS A 101 -9.11 -1.65 4.92
C LYS A 101 -8.68 -1.71 6.36
N VAL A 102 -8.91 -0.61 7.07
CA VAL A 102 -8.95 -0.64 8.54
C VAL A 102 -10.00 -1.68 8.96
N GLY A 103 -9.75 -2.38 10.07
CA GLY A 103 -10.55 -3.50 10.56
C GLY A 103 -10.22 -4.88 9.94
N MET A 104 -9.38 -4.97 8.90
CA MET A 104 -8.99 -6.28 8.34
C MET A 104 -8.06 -7.06 9.27
N GLN A 105 -8.21 -8.39 9.33
CA GLN A 105 -7.31 -9.24 10.11
C GLN A 105 -5.94 -9.37 9.44
N SER A 106 -4.89 -9.59 10.26
CA SER A 106 -3.52 -9.81 9.79
C SER A 106 -3.40 -10.87 8.70
N ASP A 107 -4.12 -11.98 8.84
CA ASP A 107 -4.08 -13.11 7.89
C ASP A 107 -4.71 -12.76 6.54
N GLU A 108 -5.65 -11.82 6.51
CA GLU A 108 -6.25 -11.33 5.26
C GLU A 108 -5.30 -10.39 4.53
N ILE A 109 -4.59 -9.53 5.27
CA ILE A 109 -3.57 -8.63 4.72
C ILE A 109 -2.40 -9.42 4.12
N ARG A 110 -1.94 -10.48 4.79
CA ARG A 110 -0.88 -11.35 4.26
C ARG A 110 -1.25 -12.02 2.94
N LYS A 111 -2.53 -12.25 2.66
CA LYS A 111 -2.96 -12.80 1.35
C LYS A 111 -2.78 -11.80 0.20
N ILE A 112 -2.68 -10.51 0.49
CA ILE A 112 -2.52 -9.46 -0.52
C ILE A 112 -1.05 -9.32 -0.93
N TYR A 113 -0.14 -9.22 0.04
CA TYR A 113 1.29 -8.94 -0.21
C TYR A 113 2.23 -10.12 0.07
N GLY A 114 1.70 -11.25 0.55
CA GLY A 114 2.47 -12.44 0.91
C GLY A 114 3.29 -12.27 2.19
N ASP A 115 4.23 -13.19 2.38
CA ASP A 115 5.12 -13.27 3.56
C ASP A 115 6.39 -12.41 3.41
N GLN A 116 6.29 -11.27 2.72
CA GLN A 116 7.40 -10.36 2.40
C GLN A 116 7.58 -9.25 3.45
N ALA A 117 6.93 -9.33 4.60
CA ALA A 117 7.01 -8.29 5.62
C ALA A 117 8.41 -8.24 6.26
N LEU A 118 8.99 -7.03 6.32
CA LEU A 118 10.29 -6.70 6.90
C LEU A 118 10.42 -7.14 8.36
N SER A 119 9.37 -6.91 9.14
CA SER A 119 9.27 -7.34 10.52
C SER A 119 7.88 -7.91 10.76
N ASP A 120 7.85 -9.15 11.25
CA ASP A 120 6.67 -9.75 11.86
C ASP A 120 6.77 -9.57 13.38
N LEU A 121 6.79 -8.32 13.81
CA LEU A 121 6.58 -8.03 15.22
C LEU A 121 5.07 -8.10 15.44
N GLU A 122 4.63 -8.70 16.55
CA GLU A 122 3.21 -9.03 16.82
C GLU A 122 2.21 -7.87 16.61
N LYS A 123 2.69 -6.62 16.48
CA LYS A 123 1.86 -5.40 16.39
C LYS A 123 1.91 -4.69 15.04
N ASN A 124 2.77 -5.09 14.10
CA ASN A 124 2.88 -4.41 12.81
C ASN A 124 3.34 -5.32 11.67
N LEU A 125 2.77 -5.09 10.47
CA LEU A 125 3.22 -5.64 9.21
C LEU A 125 3.79 -4.52 8.34
N ASP A 126 5.10 -4.55 8.11
CA ASP A 126 5.79 -3.56 7.30
C ASP A 126 6.30 -4.18 6.00
N TYR A 127 5.74 -3.77 4.87
CA TYR A 127 6.21 -4.15 3.54
C TYR A 127 7.04 -3.01 2.96
N ALA A 128 8.35 -3.20 2.93
CA ALA A 128 9.29 -2.24 2.38
C ALA A 128 9.86 -2.77 1.06
N TYR A 129 9.87 -1.96 0.01
CA TYR A 129 10.31 -2.36 -1.33
C TYR A 129 11.28 -1.33 -1.91
N ASP A 130 12.47 -1.80 -2.26
CA ASP A 130 13.46 -1.03 -3.00
C ASP A 130 13.09 -1.04 -4.48
N SER A 131 12.61 0.10 -4.99
CA SER A 131 12.13 0.20 -6.36
C SER A 131 13.23 0.29 -7.42
N ASP A 132 14.46 0.62 -7.03
CA ASP A 132 15.61 0.66 -7.93
C ASP A 132 16.17 -0.75 -8.13
N ASN A 133 16.35 -1.49 -7.03
CA ASN A 133 16.83 -2.87 -7.05
C ASN A 133 15.72 -3.92 -7.26
N LYS A 134 14.46 -3.48 -7.24
CA LYS A 134 13.25 -4.28 -7.47
C LYS A 134 13.07 -5.45 -6.51
N GLN A 135 13.35 -5.24 -5.24
CA GLN A 135 13.27 -6.29 -4.22
C GLN A 135 12.63 -5.78 -2.92
N PHE A 136 11.94 -6.69 -2.22
CA PHE A 136 11.51 -6.41 -0.85
C PHE A 136 12.73 -6.35 0.07
N ILE A 137 12.72 -5.37 0.96
CA ILE A 137 13.74 -5.19 1.99
C ILE A 137 13.41 -6.13 3.15
N GLN A 138 14.39 -6.92 3.57
CA GLN A 138 14.21 -7.92 4.62
C GLN A 138 15.16 -7.71 5.80
N GLY A 139 14.69 -8.02 7.02
CA GLY A 139 15.51 -8.04 8.23
C GLY A 139 16.35 -6.78 8.46
N THR A 140 17.67 -6.93 8.52
CA THR A 140 18.58 -5.82 8.84
C THR A 140 18.81 -4.84 7.68
N GLU A 141 18.30 -5.14 6.48
CA GLU A 141 18.48 -4.27 5.31
C GLU A 141 17.81 -2.92 5.46
N TRP A 142 16.74 -2.84 6.27
CA TRP A 142 16.07 -1.57 6.58
C TRP A 142 16.99 -0.54 7.25
N ALA A 143 17.99 -0.99 8.00
CA ALA A 143 18.94 -0.12 8.69
C ALA A 143 20.06 0.39 7.77
N LYS A 144 20.16 -0.11 6.54
CA LYS A 144 21.15 0.38 5.57
C LYS A 144 20.83 1.83 5.16
N ALA A 145 21.88 2.53 4.75
CA ALA A 145 21.71 3.79 4.03
C ALA A 145 21.33 3.48 2.57
N PHE A 146 20.39 4.23 2.04
CA PHE A 146 20.01 4.19 0.63
C PHE A 146 20.39 5.52 -0.01
N ASP A 147 20.72 5.50 -1.31
CA ASP A 147 21.10 6.72 -2.04
C ASP A 147 19.92 7.70 -2.17
N ASP A 148 18.70 7.15 -2.31
CA ASP A 148 17.45 7.92 -2.38
C ASP A 148 16.34 7.20 -1.60
N ASP A 149 16.04 7.69 -0.41
CA ASP A 149 14.99 7.15 0.45
C ASP A 149 13.57 7.31 -0.11
N THR A 150 13.36 8.16 -1.13
CA THR A 150 12.08 8.27 -1.83
C THR A 150 11.80 7.10 -2.77
N LYS A 151 12.82 6.28 -3.05
CA LYS A 151 12.72 5.06 -3.87
C LYS A 151 12.40 3.81 -3.07
N ILE A 152 12.32 3.93 -1.75
CA ILE A 152 11.95 2.85 -0.86
C ILE A 152 10.48 3.01 -0.49
N TYR A 153 9.61 2.24 -1.13
CA TYR A 153 8.17 2.28 -0.88
C TYR A 153 7.84 1.47 0.36
N LEU A 154 6.95 1.99 1.19
CA LEU A 154 6.56 1.41 2.47
C LEU A 154 5.04 1.36 2.58
N ILE A 155 4.54 0.15 2.85
CA ILE A 155 3.18 -0.10 3.30
C ILE A 155 3.30 -0.66 4.72
N SER A 156 2.79 0.06 5.71
CA SER A 156 2.83 -0.35 7.12
C SER A 156 1.40 -0.50 7.64
N VAL A 157 1.11 -1.61 8.28
CA VAL A 157 -0.17 -1.86 8.95
C VAL A 157 0.09 -2.07 10.42
N LEU A 158 -0.54 -1.25 11.26
CA LEU A 158 -0.49 -1.39 12.71
C LEU A 158 -1.78 -2.07 13.15
N PHE A 159 -1.65 -3.06 14.04
CA PHE A 159 -2.79 -3.81 14.56
C PHE A 159 -3.16 -3.34 15.97
N ASP A 160 -4.46 -3.39 16.27
CA ASP A 160 -4.98 -3.23 17.61
C ASP A 160 -4.64 -4.46 18.51
N GLY A 161 -5.14 -4.44 19.74
CA GLY A 161 -4.94 -5.55 20.69
C GLY A 161 -5.70 -6.84 20.32
N GLU A 162 -6.60 -6.80 19.33
CA GLU A 162 -7.41 -7.92 18.86
C GLU A 162 -6.87 -8.50 17.52
N GLY A 163 -5.85 -7.88 16.93
CA GLY A 163 -5.23 -8.31 15.68
C GLY A 163 -5.91 -7.75 14.42
N SER A 164 -6.76 -6.73 14.58
CA SER A 164 -7.41 -6.01 13.48
C SER A 164 -6.56 -4.81 13.08
N ALA A 165 -6.50 -4.49 11.79
CA ALA A 165 -5.77 -3.31 11.30
C ALA A 165 -6.39 -2.03 11.87
N ASP A 166 -5.68 -1.33 12.73
CA ASP A 166 -6.10 -0.04 13.31
C ASP A 166 -5.69 1.13 12.41
N THR A 167 -4.46 1.06 11.90
CA THR A 167 -3.87 2.10 11.06
C THR A 167 -3.18 1.48 9.86
N ILE A 168 -3.41 2.03 8.67
CA ILE A 168 -2.67 1.68 7.45
C ILE A 168 -1.93 2.92 6.95
N LEU A 169 -0.62 2.81 6.76
CA LEU A 169 0.26 3.85 6.25
C LEU A 169 0.84 3.44 4.89
N LEU A 170 0.66 4.31 3.89
CA LEU A 170 1.25 4.19 2.56
C LEU A 170 2.21 5.36 2.34
N THR A 171 3.50 5.11 2.17
CA THR A 171 4.51 6.18 2.16
C THR A 171 5.81 5.74 1.48
N ASP A 172 6.79 6.64 1.39
CA ASP A 172 8.20 6.29 1.19
C ASP A 172 8.99 6.31 2.51
N ARG A 173 10.21 5.74 2.51
CA ARG A 173 11.09 5.67 3.68
C ARG A 173 11.52 7.05 4.17
N GLN A 174 11.81 8.00 3.29
CA GLN A 174 12.23 9.35 3.69
C GLN A 174 11.14 10.00 4.54
N MET A 175 9.91 9.92 4.07
CA MET A 175 8.73 10.45 4.74
C MET A 175 8.47 9.73 6.07
N ALA A 176 8.57 8.39 6.08
CA ALA A 176 8.43 7.59 7.30
C ALA A 176 9.49 7.91 8.38
N MET A 177 10.72 8.26 7.98
CA MET A 177 11.78 8.65 8.92
C MET A 177 11.66 10.08 9.42
N THR A 178 11.08 10.98 8.62
CA THR A 178 10.96 12.41 8.96
C THR A 178 9.85 12.66 9.98
N PHE A 179 8.81 11.82 10.00
CA PHE A 179 7.63 11.97 10.86
C PHE A 179 7.61 11.04 12.09
N ARG A 180 8.72 10.33 12.36
CA ARG A 180 8.93 9.56 13.59
C ARG A 180 9.38 10.42 14.76
#